data_AF-H9VT47-F1
#
_entry.id   AF-H9VT47-F1
#
_cell.length_a   1.000
_cell.length_b   1.000
_cell.length_c   1.000
_cell.angle_alpha   90.00
_cell.angle_beta   90.00
_cell.angle_gamma   90.00
#
_symmetry.space_group_name_H-M   'P 1'
#
loop_
_entity.id
_entity.type
_entity.pdbx_description
1 polymer ?
#
loop_
_entity_poly.entity_id
_entity_poly.type
_entity_poly.pdbx_seq_one_letter_code
_entity_poly.pdbx_strand_id
1 'polypeptide(L)' 'LNSQNPGTQQVAPALFGASPPVSVSVLTRAFQIDDKLVEILQHKFTSS' A
#
# COMPACT_ATOMS: atom_id res chain seq x y z
N LEU A 1 19.96 -14.50 -3.47
CA LEU A 1 18.63 -14.98 -3.04
C LEU A 1 18.75 -16.50 -2.91
N ASN A 2 19.22 -16.97 -1.76
CA ASN A 2 19.57 -18.39 -1.58
C ASN A 2 18.57 -19.09 -0.63
N SER A 3 17.42 -18.45 -0.42
CA SER A 3 16.29 -19.04 0.29
C SER A 3 15.57 -20.01 -0.65
N GLN A 4 15.11 -21.13 -0.12
CA GLN A 4 14.24 -22.08 -0.84
C GLN A 4 12.82 -21.53 -1.00
N ASN A 5 12.46 -20.50 -0.23
CA ASN A 5 11.25 -19.71 -0.42
C ASN A 5 11.59 -18.22 -0.24
N PRO A 6 12.19 -17.57 -1.24
CA PRO A 6 12.39 -16.14 -1.20
C PRO A 6 11.03 -15.48 -1.43
N GLY A 7 10.36 -15.10 -0.34
CA GLY A 7 9.14 -14.31 -0.41
C GLY A 7 9.40 -13.01 -1.18
N THR A 8 8.41 -12.57 -1.96
CA THR A 8 8.43 -11.28 -2.63
C THR A 8 7.24 -10.48 -2.18
N GLN A 9 7.46 -9.19 -1.90
CA GLN A 9 6.39 -8.28 -1.53
C GLN A 9 6.66 -6.93 -2.17
N GLN A 10 5.75 -6.53 -3.05
CA GLN A 10 5.82 -5.22 -3.68
C GLN A 10 5.29 -4.17 -2.71
N VAL A 11 6.06 -3.11 -2.52
CA VAL A 11 5.78 -2.07 -1.53
C VAL A 11 4.42 -1.40 -1.77
N ALA A 12 4.11 -1.01 -3.02
CA ALA A 12 2.87 -0.30 -3.32
C ALA A 12 1.60 -1.15 -3.08
N PRO A 13 1.47 -2.39 -3.59
CA PRO A 13 0.35 -3.26 -3.23
C PRO A 13 0.27 -3.56 -1.73
N ALA A 14 1.41 -3.73 -1.05
CA ALA A 14 1.41 -4.00 0.39
C ALA A 14 0.91 -2.83 1.25
N LEU A 15 1.07 -1.58 0.80
CA LEU A 15 0.64 -0.39 1.54
C LEU A 15 -0.74 0.10 1.11
N PHE A 16 -1.01 0.15 -0.20
CA PHE A 16 -2.23 0.74 -0.75
C PHE A 16 -3.29 -0.31 -1.11
N GLY A 17 -2.92 -1.57 -1.32
CA GLY A 17 -3.84 -2.67 -1.62
C GLY A 17 -4.07 -3.63 -0.44
N ALA A 18 -3.69 -3.24 0.78
CA ALA A 18 -3.83 -4.08 1.97
C ALA A 18 -5.29 -4.40 2.30
N SER A 19 -5.53 -5.59 2.85
CA SER A 19 -6.84 -6.00 3.38
C SER A 19 -6.67 -6.53 4.82
N PRO A 20 -7.17 -5.81 5.85
CA PRO A 20 -7.88 -4.53 5.78
C PRO A 20 -6.97 -3.36 5.31
N PRO A 21 -7.55 -2.26 4.76
CA PRO A 21 -6.77 -1.11 4.30
C PRO A 21 -5.95 -0.45 5.40
N VAL A 22 -4.75 0.05 5.07
CA VAL A 22 -3.98 0.91 5.96
C VAL A 22 -4.71 2.25 6.13
N SER A 23 -4.69 2.82 7.33
CA SER A 23 -5.34 4.09 7.62
C SER A 23 -4.82 5.22 6.72
N VAL A 24 -5.75 5.98 6.11
CA VAL A 24 -5.44 7.14 5.27
C VAL A 24 -4.57 8.14 6.04
N SER A 25 -4.89 8.45 7.30
CA SER A 25 -4.14 9.44 8.11
C SER A 25 -2.70 9.00 8.41
N VAL A 26 -2.45 7.69 8.51
CA VAL A 26 -1.10 7.15 8.67
C VAL A 26 -0.30 7.31 7.38
N LEU A 27 -0.91 7.00 6.23
CA LEU A 27 -0.26 7.14 4.93
C LEU A 27 -0.02 8.60 4.56
N THR A 28 -0.97 9.50 4.81
CA THR A 28 -0.82 10.93 4.52
C THR A 28 0.27 11.55 5.38
N ARG A 29 0.35 11.17 6.67
CA ARG A 29 1.45 11.59 7.55
C ARG A 29 2.81 11.03 7.13
N ALA A 30 2.86 9.77 6.70
CA ALA A 30 4.12 9.11 6.31
C ALA A 30 4.68 9.67 5.00
N PHE A 31 3.81 9.91 4.03
CA PHE A 31 4.19 10.34 2.68
C PHE A 31 4.06 11.85 2.45
N GLN A 32 3.47 12.59 3.39
CA GLN A 32 3.23 14.04 3.31
C GLN A 32 2.46 14.43 2.04
N ILE A 33 1.46 13.63 1.70
CA ILE A 33 0.56 13.84 0.56
C ILE A 33 -0.88 14.00 1.04
N ASP A 34 -1.74 14.52 0.17
CA ASP A 34 -3.15 14.72 0.47
C ASP A 34 -3.94 13.41 0.57
N ASP A 35 -4.99 13.43 1.38
CA ASP A 35 -5.89 12.31 1.62
C ASP A 35 -6.48 11.77 0.31
N LYS A 36 -6.84 12.66 -0.63
CA LYS A 36 -7.42 12.25 -1.93
C LYS A 36 -6.42 11.45 -2.76
N LEU A 37 -5.15 11.85 -2.78
CA LEU A 37 -4.12 11.10 -3.48
C LEU A 37 -3.90 9.71 -2.84
N VAL A 38 -3.97 9.61 -1.51
CA VAL A 38 -3.92 8.30 -0.83
C VAL A 38 -5.12 7.42 -1.21
N GLU A 39 -6.33 7.96 -1.22
CA GLU A 39 -7.54 7.23 -1.61
C GLU A 39 -7.48 6.76 -3.07
N ILE A 40 -6.99 7.61 -3.99
CA ILE A 40 -6.78 7.24 -5.40
C ILE A 40 -5.80 6.06 -5.51
N LEU A 41 -4.69 6.13 -4.76
CA LEU A 41 -3.73 5.03 -4.73
C LEU A 41 -4.35 3.76 -4.15
N GLN A 42 -5.12 3.85 -3.07
CA GLN A 42 -5.81 2.70 -2.49
C GLN A 42 -6.77 2.06 -3.50
N HIS A 43 -7.65 2.86 -4.12
CA HIS A 43 -8.55 2.37 -5.16
C HIS A 43 -7.82 1.69 -6.32
N LYS A 44 -6.68 2.25 -6.76
CA LYS A 44 -5.86 1.66 -7.83
C LYS A 44 -5.34 0.26 -7.49
N PHE A 45 -5.14 -0.07 -6.21
CA PHE A 45 -4.56 -1.34 -5.77
C PHE A 45 -5.54 -2.28 -5.07
N THR A 46 -6.78 -1.86 -4.76
CA THR A 46 -7.85 -2.72 -4.22
C THR A 46 -8.85 -3.20 -5.27
N SER A 47 -8.89 -2.59 -6.47
CA SER A 47 -9.87 -2.89 -7.53
C SER A 47 -9.49 -4.12 -8.38
N SER A 48 -9.28 -5.27 -7.75
CA SER A 48 -9.24 -6.58 -8.46
C SER A 48 -10.59 -7.26 -8.43
#